data_AF-A0A0D4ZZZ3-F1
#
_entry.id   AF-A0A0D4ZZZ3-F1
#
_cell.length_a   1.000
_cell.length_b   1.000
_cell.length_c   1.000
_cell.angle_alpha   90.00
_cell.angle_beta   90.00
_cell.angle_gamma   90.00
#
_symmetry.space_group_name_H-M   'P 1'
#
loop_
_entity.id
_entity.type
_entity.pdbx_description
1 polymer ?
#
loop_
_entity_poly.entity_id
_entity_poly.type
_entity_poly.pdbx_seq_one_letter_code
_entity_poly.pdbx_strand_id
1 'polypeptide(L)'
;MRTITIDELPEDLHRLAVIKSSERTRHQRMAAALERTLNRCNEVHAEYELQTVRLRESCERQAFKTGFELFFSQLVTLLDEYQRQQQKRQEVFRQQIATALNHSLLDPMIVERIIHHLQAQCGHQKALRIIIPREVKMPDSADISNYLYTDDNHITVQNDMDAVRFPSETLCRTWLQQADEKTAGFDETINNLTPAMLRNLAGKLIAMSHRMPSETVNSLKDENNE
;
A
#
# COMPACT_ATOMS: atom_id res chain seq x y z
N MET A 1 33.24 -67.82 -52.26
CA MET A 1 32.65 -68.52 -51.10
C MET A 1 33.42 -69.82 -50.96
N ARG A 2 34.17 -70.06 -49.87
CA ARG A 2 34.89 -71.33 -49.67
C ARG A 2 33.90 -72.36 -49.12
N THR A 3 33.79 -73.51 -49.76
CA THR A 3 33.01 -74.66 -49.28
C THR A 3 33.86 -75.39 -48.25
N ILE A 4 33.42 -75.39 -46.99
CA ILE A 4 34.08 -76.12 -45.90
C ILE A 4 33.44 -77.50 -45.84
N THR A 5 34.24 -78.56 -45.99
CA THR A 5 33.79 -79.96 -45.88
C THR A 5 33.84 -80.42 -44.43
N ILE A 6 33.08 -81.46 -44.08
CA ILE A 6 32.93 -81.96 -42.69
C ILE A 6 34.29 -82.33 -42.07
N ASP A 7 35.26 -82.75 -42.88
CA ASP A 7 36.60 -83.16 -42.44
C ASP A 7 37.53 -81.99 -42.04
N GLU A 8 37.16 -80.73 -42.35
CA GLU A 8 37.93 -79.53 -41.98
C GLU A 8 37.45 -78.91 -40.64
N LEU A 9 36.45 -79.50 -39.99
CA LEU A 9 35.86 -78.98 -38.76
C LEU A 9 36.46 -79.66 -37.52
N PRO A 10 36.63 -78.93 -36.39
CA PRO A 10 37.16 -79.50 -35.15
C PRO A 10 36.31 -80.67 -34.62
N GLU A 11 36.94 -81.70 -34.05
CA GLU A 11 36.27 -82.91 -33.54
C GLU A 11 35.22 -82.60 -32.45
N ASP A 12 35.38 -81.51 -31.69
CA ASP A 12 34.47 -81.05 -30.62
C ASP A 12 33.38 -80.06 -31.11
N LEU A 13 32.91 -80.24 -32.33
CA LEU A 13 31.94 -79.37 -33.02
C LEU A 13 30.63 -79.15 -32.23
N HIS A 14 30.17 -80.16 -31.50
CA HIS A 14 28.94 -80.09 -30.69
C HIS A 14 29.04 -79.15 -29.49
N ARG A 15 30.27 -78.74 -29.11
CA ARG A 15 30.52 -77.79 -28.03
C ARG A 15 30.85 -76.38 -28.53
N LEU A 16 30.93 -76.17 -29.85
CA LEU A 16 31.39 -74.92 -30.46
C LEU A 16 30.28 -74.27 -31.30
N ALA A 17 29.92 -73.04 -30.95
CA ALA A 17 29.01 -72.23 -31.77
C ALA A 17 29.76 -71.65 -32.98
N VAL A 18 29.54 -72.20 -34.17
CA VAL A 18 30.16 -71.71 -35.42
C VAL A 18 29.27 -70.62 -36.03
N ILE A 19 29.70 -69.36 -35.89
CA ILE A 19 29.02 -68.21 -36.50
C ILE A 19 29.75 -67.86 -37.81
N LYS A 20 29.00 -67.79 -38.92
CA LYS A 20 29.54 -67.34 -40.21
C LYS A 20 30.14 -65.95 -40.06
N SER A 21 31.35 -65.73 -40.59
CA SER A 21 32.06 -64.44 -40.48
C SER A 21 31.25 -63.24 -41.01
N SER A 22 30.40 -63.47 -42.02
CA SER A 22 29.44 -62.48 -42.54
C SER A 22 28.39 -62.07 -41.50
N GLU A 23 27.84 -63.01 -40.74
CA GLU A 23 26.88 -62.74 -39.66
C GLU A 23 27.57 -62.03 -38.49
N ARG A 24 28.77 -62.45 -38.10
CA ARG A 24 29.57 -61.76 -37.08
C ARG A 24 29.81 -60.29 -37.45
N THR A 25 30.20 -60.02 -38.70
CA THR A 25 30.44 -58.66 -39.19
C THR A 25 29.15 -57.83 -39.21
N ARG A 26 28.02 -58.45 -39.60
CA ARG A 26 26.71 -57.81 -39.59
C ARG A 26 26.27 -57.43 -38.16
N HIS A 27 26.40 -58.34 -37.20
CA HIS A 27 26.08 -58.08 -35.81
C HIS A 27 26.97 -56.98 -35.21
N GLN A 28 28.27 -56.97 -35.51
CA GLN A 28 29.17 -55.90 -35.07
C GLN A 28 28.78 -54.53 -35.64
N ARG A 29 28.44 -54.46 -36.93
CA ARG A 29 27.96 -53.21 -37.54
C ARG A 29 26.65 -52.73 -36.92
N MET A 30 25.74 -53.66 -36.63
CA MET A 30 24.47 -53.35 -35.98
C MET A 30 24.68 -52.86 -34.55
N ALA A 31 25.52 -53.52 -33.76
CA ALA A 31 25.88 -53.09 -32.41
C ALA A 31 26.50 -51.69 -32.41
N ALA A 32 27.46 -51.43 -33.31
CA ALA A 32 28.08 -50.12 -33.44
C ALA A 32 27.11 -49.01 -33.90
N ALA A 33 26.07 -49.37 -34.67
CA ALA A 33 25.01 -48.43 -35.04
C ALA A 33 24.07 -48.16 -33.85
N LEU A 34 23.72 -49.19 -33.08
CA LEU A 34 22.89 -49.08 -31.87
C LEU A 34 23.58 -48.24 -30.79
N GLU A 35 24.87 -48.44 -30.55
CA GLU A 35 25.66 -47.60 -29.63
C GLU A 35 25.68 -46.14 -30.06
N ARG A 36 25.87 -45.88 -31.36
CA ARG A 36 25.80 -44.51 -31.90
C ARG A 36 24.43 -43.87 -31.70
N THR A 37 23.35 -44.63 -31.94
CA THR A 37 21.99 -44.12 -31.70
C THR A 37 21.71 -43.91 -30.22
N LEU A 38 22.17 -44.80 -29.33
CA LEU A 38 22.02 -44.66 -27.89
C LEU A 38 22.73 -43.41 -27.38
N ASN A 39 23.98 -43.20 -27.80
CA ASN A 39 24.75 -42.01 -27.44
C ASN A 39 24.05 -40.74 -27.92
N ARG A 40 23.53 -40.74 -29.16
CA ARG A 40 22.79 -39.60 -29.69
C ARG A 40 21.48 -39.36 -28.93
N CYS A 41 20.76 -40.41 -28.53
CA CYS A 41 19.57 -40.27 -27.69
C CYS A 41 19.91 -39.68 -26.32
N ASN A 42 21.03 -40.08 -25.72
CA ASN A 42 21.48 -39.54 -24.43
C ASN A 42 21.85 -38.07 -24.53
N GLU A 43 22.54 -37.64 -25.60
CA GLU A 43 22.83 -36.22 -25.86
C GLU A 43 21.53 -35.40 -25.97
N VAL A 44 20.58 -35.87 -26.77
CA VAL A 44 19.28 -35.20 -26.96
C VAL A 44 18.50 -35.14 -25.64
N HIS A 45 18.56 -36.19 -24.83
CA HIS A 45 17.90 -36.21 -23.53
C HIS A 45 18.51 -35.19 -22.57
N ALA A 46 19.83 -35.12 -22.46
CA ALA A 46 20.52 -34.15 -21.62
C ALA A 46 20.26 -32.69 -22.06
N GLU A 47 20.22 -32.44 -23.38
CA GLU A 47 19.85 -31.12 -23.92
C GLU A 47 18.41 -30.74 -23.55
N TYR A 48 17.48 -31.70 -23.65
CA TYR A 48 16.08 -31.48 -23.28
C TYR A 48 15.90 -31.20 -21.78
N GLU A 49 16.58 -31.96 -20.91
CA GLU A 49 16.57 -31.72 -19.46
C GLU A 49 17.10 -30.32 -19.13
N LEU A 50 18.21 -29.91 -19.74
CA LEU A 50 18.75 -28.57 -19.56
C LEU A 50 17.77 -27.48 -20.02
N GLN A 51 17.10 -27.68 -21.14
CA GLN A 51 16.11 -26.74 -21.66
C GLN A 51 14.87 -26.66 -20.75
N THR A 52 14.38 -27.79 -20.24
CA THR A 52 13.21 -27.82 -19.35
C THR A 52 13.48 -27.11 -18.03
N VAL A 53 14.67 -27.30 -17.44
CA VAL A 53 15.09 -26.55 -16.23
C VAL A 53 15.12 -25.04 -16.49
N ARG A 54 15.77 -24.60 -17.58
CA ARG A 54 15.82 -23.17 -17.95
C ARG A 54 14.43 -22.58 -18.16
N LEU A 55 13.56 -23.33 -18.83
CA LEU A 55 12.21 -22.87 -19.16
C LEU A 55 11.37 -22.76 -17.88
N ARG A 56 11.50 -23.72 -16.96
CA ARG A 56 10.87 -23.66 -15.64
C ARG A 56 11.35 -22.45 -14.83
N GLU A 57 12.65 -22.24 -14.72
CA GLU A 57 13.21 -21.08 -14.01
C GLU A 57 12.73 -19.75 -14.62
N SER A 58 12.68 -19.67 -15.96
CA SER A 58 12.17 -18.49 -16.66
C SER A 58 10.69 -18.25 -16.35
N CYS A 59 9.87 -19.30 -16.39
CA CYS A 59 8.44 -19.21 -16.08
C CYS A 59 8.22 -18.78 -14.62
N GLU A 60 8.94 -19.37 -13.67
CA GLU A 60 8.87 -19.00 -12.25
C GLU A 60 9.26 -17.53 -12.04
N ARG A 61 10.40 -17.08 -12.62
CA ARG A 61 10.82 -15.67 -12.55
C ARG A 61 9.79 -14.72 -13.14
N GLN A 62 9.20 -15.07 -14.28
CA GLN A 62 8.18 -14.24 -14.92
C GLN A 62 6.89 -14.20 -14.09
N ALA A 63 6.47 -15.33 -13.50
CA ALA A 63 5.31 -15.39 -12.62
C ALA A 63 5.51 -14.52 -11.37
N PHE A 64 6.68 -14.63 -10.71
CA PHE A 64 7.02 -13.78 -9.56
C PHE A 64 7.06 -12.30 -9.95
N LYS A 65 7.68 -11.95 -11.07
CA LYS A 65 7.73 -10.57 -11.56
C LYS A 65 6.32 -9.99 -11.72
N THR A 66 5.45 -10.68 -12.45
CA THR A 66 4.06 -10.25 -12.66
C THR A 66 3.29 -10.15 -11.34
N GLY A 67 3.49 -11.13 -10.44
CA GLY A 67 2.87 -11.11 -9.10
C GLY A 67 3.30 -9.91 -8.27
N PHE A 68 4.59 -9.56 -8.27
CA PHE A 68 5.09 -8.37 -7.58
C PHE A 68 4.58 -7.07 -8.22
N GLU A 69 4.57 -6.97 -9.55
CA GLU A 69 4.01 -5.82 -10.27
C GLU A 69 2.53 -5.60 -9.90
N LEU A 70 1.74 -6.68 -9.85
CA LEU A 70 0.34 -6.61 -9.42
C LEU A 70 0.21 -6.19 -7.95
N PHE A 71 1.00 -6.80 -7.06
CA PHE A 71 0.97 -6.47 -5.64
C PHE A 71 1.30 -4.99 -5.39
N PHE A 72 2.37 -4.46 -5.99
CA PHE A 72 2.75 -3.06 -5.79
C PHE A 72 1.77 -2.09 -6.44
N SER A 73 1.21 -2.41 -7.60
CA SER A 73 0.18 -1.56 -8.22
C SER A 73 -1.09 -1.49 -7.37
N GLN A 74 -1.52 -2.61 -6.80
CA GLN A 74 -2.64 -2.62 -5.85
C GLN A 74 -2.31 -1.85 -4.57
N LEU A 75 -1.11 -2.02 -4.02
CA LEU A 75 -0.69 -1.31 -2.81
C LEU A 75 -0.68 0.21 -3.01
N VAL A 76 -0.14 0.69 -4.14
CA VAL A 76 -0.14 2.13 -4.47
C VAL A 76 -1.57 2.65 -4.58
N THR A 77 -2.43 1.93 -5.30
CA THR A 77 -3.84 2.33 -5.46
C THR A 77 -4.56 2.43 -4.11
N LEU A 78 -4.37 1.46 -3.23
CA LEU A 78 -4.98 1.44 -1.90
C LEU A 78 -4.47 2.60 -1.01
N LEU A 79 -3.17 2.91 -1.09
CA LEU A 79 -2.60 4.03 -0.34
C LEU A 79 -3.11 5.38 -0.83
N ASP A 80 -3.26 5.54 -2.16
CA ASP A 80 -3.84 6.75 -2.76
C ASP A 80 -5.31 6.94 -2.36
N GLU A 81 -6.10 5.85 -2.38
CA GLU A 81 -7.49 5.86 -1.92
C GLU A 81 -7.59 6.25 -0.44
N TYR A 82 -6.74 5.67 0.40
CA TYR A 82 -6.69 6.00 1.82
C TYR A 82 -6.36 7.48 2.04
N GLN A 83 -5.37 8.02 1.33
CA GLN A 83 -4.99 9.43 1.43
C GLN A 83 -6.16 10.36 1.04
N ARG A 84 -6.86 10.06 -0.06
CA ARG A 84 -8.06 10.81 -0.46
C ARG A 84 -9.16 10.75 0.59
N GLN A 85 -9.41 9.58 1.16
CA GLN A 85 -10.42 9.43 2.20
C GLN A 85 -10.04 10.23 3.47
N GLN A 86 -8.76 10.25 3.83
CA GLN A 86 -8.27 11.00 4.97
C GLN A 86 -8.44 12.51 4.77
N GLN A 87 -8.09 13.04 3.59
CA GLN A 87 -8.32 14.44 3.23
C GLN A 87 -9.81 14.81 3.36
N LYS A 88 -10.69 13.97 2.81
CA LYS A 88 -12.15 14.19 2.91
C LYS A 88 -12.64 14.20 4.36
N ARG A 89 -12.15 13.30 5.22
CA ARG A 89 -12.51 13.29 6.65
C ARG A 89 -12.03 14.55 7.34
N GLN A 90 -10.84 15.02 7.00
CA GLN A 90 -10.27 16.23 7.58
C GLN A 90 -11.03 17.49 7.17
N GLU A 91 -11.46 17.60 5.92
CA GLU A 91 -12.33 18.69 5.46
C GLU A 91 -13.66 18.71 6.21
N VAL A 92 -14.32 17.55 6.35
CA VAL A 92 -15.56 17.42 7.12
C VAL A 92 -15.35 17.82 8.58
N PHE A 93 -14.27 17.38 9.19
CA PHE A 93 -13.92 17.73 10.56
C PHE A 93 -13.68 19.24 10.73
N ARG A 94 -12.95 19.88 9.80
CA ARG A 94 -12.75 21.34 9.78
C ARG A 94 -14.09 22.08 9.71
N GLN A 95 -15.00 21.63 8.85
CA GLN A 95 -16.34 22.22 8.74
C GLN A 95 -17.16 22.04 10.02
N GLN A 96 -17.08 20.87 10.66
CA GLN A 96 -17.75 20.60 11.94
C GLN A 96 -17.22 21.52 13.05
N ILE A 97 -15.90 21.71 13.15
CA ILE A 97 -15.30 22.64 14.11
C ILE A 97 -15.78 24.06 13.84
N ALA A 98 -15.72 24.53 12.59
CA ALA A 98 -16.17 25.88 12.24
C ALA A 98 -17.65 26.09 12.61
N THR A 99 -18.49 25.09 12.36
CA THR A 99 -19.92 25.13 12.69
C THR A 99 -20.14 25.12 14.20
N ALA A 100 -19.46 24.24 14.93
CA ALA A 100 -19.55 24.16 16.38
C ALA A 100 -19.03 25.43 17.07
N LEU A 101 -17.96 26.04 16.54
CA LEU A 101 -17.42 27.30 17.02
C LEU A 101 -18.42 28.44 16.85
N ASN A 102 -19.00 28.58 15.65
CA ASN A 102 -20.03 29.58 15.41
C ASN A 102 -21.26 29.36 16.30
N HIS A 103 -21.66 28.11 16.50
CA HIS A 103 -22.79 27.77 17.38
C HIS A 103 -22.48 28.04 18.85
N SER A 104 -21.23 27.87 19.30
CA SER A 104 -20.84 28.19 20.68
C SER A 104 -20.99 29.67 21.02
N LEU A 105 -20.90 30.57 20.03
CA LEU A 105 -21.14 32.00 20.21
C LEU A 105 -22.62 32.34 20.40
N LEU A 106 -23.52 31.37 20.27
CA LEU A 106 -24.95 31.48 20.58
C LEU A 106 -25.29 30.92 21.97
N ASP A 107 -24.32 30.33 22.67
CA ASP A 107 -24.51 29.81 24.03
C ASP A 107 -24.81 31.00 24.97
N PRO A 108 -25.94 30.98 25.71
CA PRO A 108 -26.33 32.06 26.60
C PRO A 108 -25.27 32.45 27.62
N MET A 109 -24.50 31.49 28.16
CA MET A 109 -23.43 31.78 29.12
C MET A 109 -22.25 32.51 28.47
N ILE A 110 -21.93 32.15 27.22
CA ILE A 110 -20.85 32.79 26.45
C ILE A 110 -21.30 34.20 26.04
N VAL A 111 -22.53 34.33 25.55
CA VAL A 111 -23.13 35.61 25.16
C VAL A 111 -23.17 36.57 26.35
N GLU A 112 -23.62 36.12 27.53
CA GLU A 112 -23.64 36.94 28.74
C GLU A 112 -22.25 37.44 29.12
N ARG A 113 -21.23 36.58 29.00
CA ARG A 113 -19.84 36.96 29.29
C ARG A 113 -19.28 37.95 28.25
N ILE A 114 -19.63 37.79 26.98
CA ILE A 114 -19.30 38.75 25.91
C ILE A 114 -19.94 40.10 26.23
N ILE A 115 -21.23 40.12 26.53
CA ILE A 115 -21.98 41.33 26.90
C ILE A 115 -21.31 42.01 28.10
N HIS A 116 -21.00 41.28 29.17
CA HIS A 116 -20.33 41.83 30.36
C HIS A 116 -19.00 42.51 30.01
N HIS A 117 -18.18 41.90 29.14
CA HIS A 117 -16.93 42.51 28.70
C HIS A 117 -17.14 43.75 27.82
N LEU A 118 -18.15 43.75 26.95
CA LEU A 118 -18.50 44.92 26.14
C LEU A 118 -19.03 46.07 26.99
N GLN A 119 -19.87 45.78 27.99
CA GLN A 119 -20.39 46.76 28.94
C GLN A 119 -19.27 47.40 29.78
N ALA A 120 -18.27 46.61 30.18
CA ALA A 120 -17.09 47.13 30.89
C ALA A 120 -16.29 48.12 30.02
N GLN A 121 -16.27 47.95 28.70
CA GLN A 121 -15.60 48.86 27.77
C GLN A 121 -16.41 50.12 27.45
N CYS A 122 -17.75 50.03 27.35
CA CYS A 122 -18.63 51.18 27.11
C CYS A 122 -18.84 52.09 28.35
N GLY A 123 -18.43 51.64 29.54
CA GLY A 123 -18.68 52.33 30.79
C GLY A 123 -20.10 52.07 31.32
N HIS A 124 -20.27 52.14 32.65
CA HIS A 124 -21.53 51.80 33.34
C HIS A 124 -22.59 52.92 33.24
N GLN A 125 -22.90 53.39 32.03
CA GLN A 125 -24.01 54.35 31.84
C GLN A 125 -25.36 53.62 31.82
N LYS A 126 -26.40 54.26 32.37
CA LYS A 126 -27.67 53.63 32.78
C LYS A 126 -28.59 53.15 31.64
N ALA A 127 -28.30 53.45 30.37
CA ALA A 127 -29.14 53.07 29.24
C ALA A 127 -28.31 52.37 28.16
N LEU A 128 -27.97 51.10 28.40
CA LEU A 128 -27.28 50.27 27.42
C LEU A 128 -28.31 49.43 26.66
N ARG A 129 -28.44 49.66 25.35
CA ARG A 129 -29.18 48.79 24.44
C ARG A 129 -28.28 47.64 24.00
N ILE A 130 -28.75 46.41 24.17
CA ILE A 130 -28.00 45.21 23.84
C ILE A 130 -28.68 44.55 22.64
N ILE A 131 -27.97 44.44 21.52
CA ILE A 131 -28.47 43.79 20.31
C ILE A 131 -27.84 42.40 20.23
N ILE A 132 -28.65 41.34 20.19
CA ILE A 132 -28.21 39.94 20.13
C ILE A 132 -28.92 39.16 19.02
N PRO A 133 -28.33 38.05 18.53
CA PRO A 133 -29.01 37.17 17.60
C PRO A 133 -30.27 36.55 18.22
N ARG A 134 -31.34 36.43 17.43
CA ARG A 134 -32.61 35.84 17.85
C ARG A 134 -32.49 34.37 18.30
N GLU A 135 -31.48 33.67 17.83
CA GLU A 135 -31.21 32.26 18.16
C GLU A 135 -30.74 32.07 19.61
N VAL A 136 -30.29 33.14 20.28
CA VAL A 136 -29.84 33.09 21.68
C VAL A 136 -31.03 32.98 22.63
N LYS A 137 -31.11 31.86 23.34
CA LYS A 137 -32.14 31.62 24.37
C LYS A 137 -31.68 32.19 25.72
N MET A 138 -32.01 33.44 25.99
CA MET A 138 -31.75 34.04 27.30
C MET A 138 -32.52 33.30 28.40
N PRO A 139 -31.96 33.14 29.61
CA PRO A 139 -32.66 32.52 30.73
C PRO A 139 -33.87 33.36 31.16
N ASP A 140 -34.94 32.69 31.62
CA ASP A 140 -36.24 33.31 31.96
C ASP A 140 -36.16 34.40 33.04
N SER A 141 -35.05 34.45 33.78
CA SER A 141 -34.77 35.45 34.83
C SER A 141 -34.06 36.71 34.35
N ALA A 142 -33.70 36.80 33.06
CA ALA A 142 -32.98 37.95 32.51
C ALA A 142 -33.94 39.12 32.25
N ASP A 143 -33.52 40.35 32.59
CA ASP A 143 -34.28 41.56 32.26
C ASP A 143 -34.13 41.88 30.76
N ILE A 144 -35.14 41.47 29.97
CA ILE A 144 -35.16 41.59 28.50
C ILE A 144 -35.46 43.03 28.05
N SER A 145 -35.81 43.94 28.97
CA SER A 145 -36.28 45.30 28.64
C SER A 145 -35.33 46.12 27.76
N ASN A 146 -34.03 45.83 27.83
CA ASN A 146 -32.97 46.52 27.08
C ASN A 146 -32.39 45.70 25.92
N TYR A 147 -32.97 44.52 25.61
CA TYR A 147 -32.50 43.63 24.56
C TYR A 147 -33.28 43.81 23.26
N LEU A 148 -32.54 43.84 22.15
CA LEU A 148 -33.09 43.87 20.80
C LEU A 148 -32.57 42.67 20.02
N TYR A 149 -33.49 41.87 19.48
CA TYR A 149 -33.13 40.68 18.74
C TYR A 149 -33.01 40.99 17.25
N THR A 150 -31.89 40.58 16.65
CA THR A 150 -31.63 40.69 15.21
C THR A 150 -31.49 39.30 14.58
N ASP A 151 -31.67 39.22 13.26
CA ASP A 151 -31.38 38.02 12.48
C ASP A 151 -29.89 37.92 12.12
N ASP A 152 -29.12 38.99 12.32
CA ASP A 152 -27.66 39.00 12.12
C ASP A 152 -26.91 38.33 13.28
N ASN A 153 -25.82 37.62 12.97
CA ASN A 153 -25.04 36.87 13.95
C ASN A 153 -24.02 37.73 14.71
N HIS A 154 -24.44 38.92 15.16
CA HIS A 154 -23.60 39.88 15.85
C HIS A 154 -24.15 40.28 17.23
N ILE A 155 -23.25 40.45 18.18
CA ILE A 155 -23.56 40.99 19.51
C ILE A 155 -23.08 42.43 19.54
N THR A 156 -23.97 43.38 19.81
CA THR A 156 -23.63 44.82 19.86
C THR A 156 -24.16 45.41 21.16
N VAL A 157 -23.32 46.20 21.84
CA VAL A 157 -23.73 47.00 22.98
C VAL A 157 -23.67 48.47 22.57
N GLN A 158 -24.80 49.16 22.68
CA GLN A 158 -24.97 50.54 22.28
C GLN A 158 -25.39 51.40 23.47
N ASN A 159 -24.76 52.55 23.61
CA ASN A 159 -25.15 53.65 24.47
C ASN A 159 -25.60 54.84 23.60
N ASP A 160 -26.06 55.93 24.20
CA ASP A 160 -26.50 57.13 23.46
C ASP A 160 -25.40 57.77 22.60
N MET A 161 -24.13 57.56 22.96
CA MET A 161 -22.97 58.15 22.28
C MET A 161 -22.08 57.15 21.52
N ASP A 162 -22.04 55.88 21.94
CA ASP A 162 -21.08 54.88 21.47
C ASP A 162 -21.75 53.53 21.17
N ALA A 163 -21.26 52.81 20.16
CA ALA A 163 -21.69 51.44 19.85
C ALA A 163 -20.46 50.54 19.66
N VAL A 164 -20.40 49.45 20.42
CA VAL A 164 -19.32 48.46 20.34
C VAL A 164 -19.89 47.13 19.89
N ARG A 165 -19.39 46.63 18.75
CA ARG A 165 -19.79 45.37 18.14
C ARG A 165 -18.75 44.29 18.42
N PHE A 166 -19.20 43.13 18.87
CA PHE A 166 -18.36 41.94 18.97
C PHE A 166 -18.02 41.41 17.56
N PRO A 167 -16.73 41.26 17.22
CA PRO A 167 -16.32 40.92 15.87
C PRO A 167 -16.28 39.40 15.65
N SER A 168 -17.42 38.72 15.89
CA SER A 168 -17.58 37.25 15.87
C SER A 168 -16.99 36.58 14.63
N GLU A 169 -17.36 37.03 13.43
CA GLU A 169 -16.91 36.44 12.17
C GLU A 169 -15.39 36.51 11.98
N THR A 170 -14.80 37.68 12.23
CA THR A 170 -13.35 37.88 12.08
C THR A 170 -12.57 37.07 13.12
N LEU A 171 -13.10 36.94 14.33
CA LEU A 171 -12.49 36.23 15.43
C LEU A 171 -12.53 34.71 15.20
N CYS A 172 -13.68 34.17 14.76
CA CYS A 172 -13.80 32.77 14.33
C CYS A 172 -12.84 32.46 13.18
N ARG A 173 -12.76 33.32 12.16
CA ARG A 173 -11.83 33.15 11.04
C ARG A 173 -10.37 33.14 11.52
N THR A 174 -10.01 34.03 12.43
CA THR A 174 -8.65 34.12 12.97
C THR A 174 -8.29 32.88 13.78
N TRP A 175 -9.20 32.39 14.63
CA TRP A 175 -8.97 31.17 15.41
C TRP A 175 -8.85 29.92 14.54
N LEU A 176 -9.69 29.80 13.51
CA LEU A 176 -9.58 28.71 12.53
C LEU A 176 -8.25 28.78 11.79
N GLN A 177 -7.84 29.97 11.33
CA GLN A 177 -6.56 30.15 10.66
C GLN A 177 -5.37 29.80 11.58
N GLN A 178 -5.38 30.23 12.83
CA GLN A 178 -4.33 29.87 13.79
C GLN A 178 -4.30 28.37 14.09
N ALA A 179 -5.46 27.70 14.11
CA ALA A 179 -5.53 26.25 14.26
C ALA A 179 -4.95 25.55 13.02
N ASP A 180 -5.22 26.05 11.82
CA ASP A 180 -4.64 25.55 10.57
C ASP A 180 -3.12 25.73 10.53
N GLU A 181 -2.60 26.89 10.92
CA GLU A 181 -1.16 27.15 10.98
C GLU A 181 -0.44 26.20 11.96
N LYS A 182 -1.06 25.91 13.10
CA LYS A 182 -0.53 24.94 14.08
C LYS A 182 -0.64 23.48 13.63
N THR A 183 -1.59 23.17 12.75
CA THR A 183 -1.81 21.81 12.25
C THR A 183 -1.09 21.51 10.94
N ALA A 184 -0.63 22.54 10.22
CA ALA A 184 0.09 22.40 8.95
C ALA A 184 1.30 21.45 9.02
N GLY A 185 2.11 21.52 10.08
CA GLY A 185 3.25 20.62 10.27
C GLY A 185 2.85 19.14 10.51
N PHE A 186 1.68 18.91 11.11
CA PHE A 186 1.12 17.57 11.26
C PHE A 186 0.58 17.04 9.93
N ASP A 187 -0.06 17.90 9.14
CA ASP A 187 -0.56 17.55 7.81
C ASP A 187 0.61 17.17 6.88
N GLU A 188 1.71 17.91 6.91
CA GLU A 188 2.93 17.57 6.15
C GLU A 188 3.54 16.22 6.59
N THR A 189 3.61 15.95 7.90
CA THR A 189 4.15 14.66 8.38
C THR A 189 3.24 13.49 8.02
N ILE A 190 1.92 13.65 8.12
CA ILE A 190 0.95 12.63 7.69
C ILE A 190 1.04 12.39 6.18
N ASN A 191 1.12 13.45 5.37
CA ASN A 191 1.22 13.32 3.91
C ASN A 191 2.54 12.65 3.47
N ASN A 192 3.62 12.83 4.22
CA ASN A 192 4.92 12.21 3.93
C ASN A 192 5.06 10.77 4.44
N LEU A 193 4.14 10.28 5.27
CA LEU A 193 4.22 8.97 5.89
C LEU A 193 4.12 7.83 4.86
N THR A 194 3.22 7.97 3.90
CA THR A 194 3.02 7.00 2.81
C THR A 194 4.25 6.90 1.89
N PRO A 195 4.77 8.00 1.30
CA PRO A 195 6.02 7.96 0.53
C PRO A 195 7.21 7.41 1.33
N ALA A 196 7.35 7.78 2.61
CA ALA A 196 8.43 7.29 3.46
C ALA A 196 8.34 5.78 3.71
N MET A 197 7.13 5.27 3.96
CA MET A 197 6.88 3.84 4.14
C MET A 197 7.21 3.05 2.86
N LEU A 198 6.77 3.53 1.70
CA LEU A 198 7.07 2.91 0.40
C LEU A 198 8.58 2.90 0.13
N ARG A 199 9.27 4.00 0.43
CA ARG A 199 10.73 4.10 0.28
C ARG A 199 11.47 3.13 1.20
N ASN A 200 11.01 2.98 2.44
CA ASN A 200 11.57 2.03 3.40
C ASN A 200 11.33 0.57 2.96
N LEU A 201 10.14 0.26 2.44
CA LEU A 201 9.85 -1.05 1.86
C LEU A 201 10.76 -1.35 0.67
N ALA A 202 10.90 -0.41 -0.27
CA ALA A 202 11.80 -0.54 -1.40
C ALA A 202 13.25 -0.77 -0.94
N GLY A 203 13.72 0.00 0.04
CA GLY A 203 15.06 -0.17 0.62
C GLY A 203 15.27 -1.56 1.24
N LYS A 204 14.28 -2.09 1.97
CA LYS A 204 14.35 -3.46 2.53
C LYS A 204 14.37 -4.53 1.44
N LEU A 205 13.56 -4.39 0.40
CA LEU A 205 13.51 -5.35 -0.71
C LEU A 205 14.81 -5.35 -1.52
N ILE A 206 15.39 -4.18 -1.77
CA ILE A 206 16.72 -4.04 -2.39
C ILE A 206 17.79 -4.66 -1.48
N ALA A 207 17.75 -4.40 -0.17
CA ALA A 207 18.70 -5.02 0.76
C ALA A 207 18.56 -6.56 0.79
N MET A 208 17.33 -7.09 0.69
CA MET A 208 17.09 -8.53 0.60
C MET A 208 17.58 -9.12 -0.72
N SER A 209 17.45 -8.42 -1.85
CA SER A 209 17.97 -8.90 -3.14
C SER A 209 19.50 -8.96 -3.17
N HIS A 210 20.16 -8.05 -2.45
CA HIS A 210 21.62 -8.06 -2.28
C HIS A 210 22.11 -9.03 -1.21
N ARG A 211 21.23 -9.48 -0.30
CA ARG A 211 21.52 -10.53 0.71
C ARG A 211 21.36 -11.95 0.16
N MET A 212 21.71 -12.19 -1.10
CA MET A 212 21.95 -13.55 -1.59
C MET A 212 23.44 -13.92 -1.40
N PRO A 213 23.85 -14.54 -0.28
CA PRO A 213 24.97 -15.46 -0.28
C PRO A 213 24.45 -16.90 -0.37
N SER A 214 24.77 -17.55 -1.49
CA SER A 214 25.32 -18.92 -1.52
C SER A 214 24.86 -19.91 -0.43
N GLU A 215 23.56 -20.22 -0.37
CA GLU A 215 23.16 -21.58 -0.01
C GLU A 215 22.67 -22.23 -1.29
N THR A 216 23.60 -22.93 -1.93
CA THR A 216 23.28 -24.09 -2.76
C THR A 216 22.29 -24.95 -1.99
N VAL A 217 21.02 -24.84 -2.35
CA VAL A 217 20.03 -25.90 -2.12
C VAL A 217 20.52 -27.09 -2.94
N ASN A 218 21.36 -27.93 -2.33
CA ASN A 218 21.61 -29.30 -2.76
C ASN A 218 22.22 -30.08 -1.60
N SER A 219 21.43 -30.97 -1.02
CA SER A 219 21.66 -32.43 -1.07
C SER A 219 21.20 -33.13 0.22
N LEU A 220 20.56 -34.29 0.02
CA LEU A 220 20.25 -35.37 0.98
C LEU A 220 18.91 -35.24 1.73
N LYS A 221 17.85 -35.82 1.13
CA LYS A 221 17.30 -37.13 1.54
C LYS A 221 16.05 -37.47 0.71
N ASP A 222 16.28 -37.93 -0.53
CA ASP A 222 15.42 -38.98 -1.09
C ASP A 222 16.02 -40.30 -0.59
N GLU A 223 15.62 -40.68 0.62
CA GLU A 223 15.74 -42.07 1.07
C GLU A 223 14.71 -42.88 0.25
N ASN A 224 15.18 -43.45 -0.86
CA ASN A 224 14.64 -44.71 -1.36
C ASN A 224 14.64 -45.71 -0.21
N ASN A 225 13.46 -46.08 0.28
CA ASN A 225 13.30 -47.34 0.98
C ASN A 225 12.75 -48.37 0.00
N GLU A 226 13.42 -49.52 0.04
CA GLU A 226 13.22 -50.77 -0.69
C GLU A 226 11.78 -51.27 -0.76
#